data_AF-A0A6I6JQU2-F1
#
_entry.id   AF-A0A6I6JQU2-F1
#
_cell.length_a   1.000
_cell.length_b   1.000
_cell.length_c   1.000
_cell.angle_alpha   90.00
_cell.angle_beta   90.00
_cell.angle_gamma   90.00
#
_symmetry.space_group_name_H-M   'P 1'
#
loop_
_entity.id
_entity.type
_entity.pdbx_description
1 polymer ?
#
loop_
_entity_poly.entity_id
_entity_poly.type
_entity_poly.pdbx_seq_one_letter_code
_entity_poly.pdbx_strand_id
1 'polypeptide(L)' 'MEKYQKQALQVAKEVVIKFIEVGRISPNNFGQNFDVIYKDVIRTISGETAGDGSREAEPAEQGE' A
#
# COMPACT_ATOMS: atom_id res chain seq x y z
N MET A 1 -9.00 15.09 2.69
CA MET A 1 -8.47 14.14 1.69
C MET A 1 -7.18 14.61 1.03
N GLU A 2 -7.09 15.84 0.51
CA GLU A 2 -5.86 16.32 -0.16
C GLU A 2 -4.59 16.31 0.73
N LYS A 3 -4.72 16.68 2.02
CA LYS A 3 -3.63 16.59 3.00
C LYS A 3 -3.10 15.16 3.15
N TYR A 4 -4.00 14.18 3.23
CA TYR A 4 -3.64 12.77 3.34
C TYR A 4 -2.99 12.22 2.08
N GLN A 5 -3.41 12.67 0.89
CA GLN A 5 -2.76 12.30 -0.36
C GLN A 5 -1.32 12.82 -0.46
N LYS A 6 -1.08 14.08 -0.05
CA LYS A 6 0.29 14.64 0.01
C LYS A 6 1.17 13.89 1.00
N GLN A 7 0.64 13.56 2.17
CA GLN A 7 1.36 12.76 3.17
C GLN A 7 1.64 11.34 2.67
N ALA A 8 0.67 10.68 2.04
CA ALA A 8 0.85 9.35 1.44
C ALA A 8 1.91 9.36 0.34
N LEU A 9 1.93 10.39 -0.50
CA LEU A 9 2.94 10.55 -1.55
C LEU A 9 4.34 10.70 -0.96
N GLN A 10 4.47 11.49 0.12
CA GLN A 10 5.74 11.66 0.82
C GLN A 10 6.21 10.34 1.45
N VAL A 11 5.33 9.65 2.18
CA VAL A 11 5.66 8.39 2.84
C VAL A 11 6.05 7.33 1.82
N ALA A 12 5.28 7.16 0.73
CA ALA A 12 5.59 6.21 -0.33
C ALA A 12 6.97 6.48 -0.97
N LYS A 13 7.32 7.75 -1.17
CA LYS A 13 8.63 8.16 -1.70
C LYS A 13 9.75 7.74 -0.75
N GLU A 14 9.61 8.01 0.55
CA GLU A 14 10.61 7.66 1.56
C GLU A 14 10.80 6.15 1.68
N VAL A 15 9.72 5.37 1.63
CA VAL A 15 9.78 3.89 1.65
C VAL A 15 10.53 3.34 0.44
N VAL A 16 10.21 3.80 -0.77
CA VAL A 16 10.88 3.34 -2.01
C VAL A 16 12.35 3.72 -2.00
N ILE A 17 12.69 4.95 -1.60
CA ILE A 17 14.08 5.40 -1.47
C ILE A 17 14.82 4.52 -0.47
N LYS A 18 14.22 4.22 0.69
CA LYS A 18 14.84 3.33 1.69
C LYS A 18 15.12 1.95 1.11
N PHE A 19 14.20 1.37 0.34
CA PHE A 19 14.42 0.09 -0.33
C PHE A 19 15.52 0.13 -1.39
N ILE A 20 15.71 1.26 -2.07
CA ILE A 20 16.85 1.47 -2.97
C ILE A 20 18.16 1.58 -2.18
N GLU A 21 18.19 2.36 -1.11
CA GLU A 21 19.36 2.55 -0.24
C GLU A 21 19.85 1.22 0.36
N VAL A 22 18.92 0.33 0.74
CA VAL A 22 19.26 -0.99 1.30
C VAL A 22 19.43 -2.08 0.22
N GLY A 23 19.39 -1.72 -1.06
CA GLY A 23 19.61 -2.64 -2.19
C GLY A 23 18.49 -3.66 -2.43
N ARG A 24 17.28 -3.43 -1.93
CA ARG A 24 16.11 -4.30 -2.16
C ARG A 24 15.37 -3.98 -3.46
N ILE A 25 15.48 -2.75 -3.95
CA ILE A 25 14.91 -2.29 -5.23
C ILE A 25 16.00 -1.59 -6.04
N SER A 26 16.03 -1.84 -7.35
CA SER A 26 16.90 -1.08 -8.26
C SER A 26 16.28 0.28 -8.59
N PRO A 27 17.07 1.37 -8.70
CA PRO A 27 16.58 2.66 -9.19
C PRO A 27 15.83 2.58 -10.52
N ASN A 28 16.21 1.65 -11.41
CA ASN A 28 15.55 1.46 -12.71
C ASN A 28 14.09 1.00 -12.59
N ASN A 29 13.72 0.36 -11.49
CA ASN A 29 12.37 -0.13 -11.23
C ASN A 29 11.57 0.81 -10.31
N PHE A 30 12.03 2.04 -10.07
CA PHE A 30 11.40 2.99 -9.15
C PHE A 30 9.91 3.18 -9.44
N GLY A 31 9.53 3.49 -10.68
CA GLY A 31 8.15 3.82 -11.03
C GLY A 31 7.15 2.70 -10.73
N GLN A 32 7.51 1.44 -11.03
CA GLN A 32 6.67 0.27 -10.78
C GLN A 32 6.46 0.04 -9.28
N ASN A 33 7.54 0.13 -8.49
CA ASN A 33 7.45 -0.09 -7.05
C ASN A 33 6.76 1.07 -6.32
N PHE A 34 6.98 2.30 -6.78
CA PHE A 34 6.36 3.48 -6.21
C PHE A 34 4.85 3.47 -6.34
N ASP A 35 4.31 3.10 -7.49
CA ASP A 35 2.87 3.00 -7.72
C ASP A 35 2.20 1.99 -6.77
N VAL A 36 2.79 0.80 -6.61
CA VAL A 36 2.30 -0.25 -5.70
C VAL A 36 2.29 0.25 -4.26
N ILE A 37 3.43 0.75 -3.78
CA ILE A 37 3.57 1.22 -2.39
C ILE A 37 2.66 2.41 -2.10
N TYR A 38 2.52 3.35 -3.04
CA TYR A 38 1.62 4.49 -2.88
C TYR A 38 0.15 4.05 -2.76
N LYS A 39 -0.29 3.13 -3.61
CA LYS A 39 -1.65 2.55 -3.53
C LYS A 39 -1.88 1.83 -2.21
N ASP A 40 -0.90 1.09 -1.71
CA ASP A 40 -1.00 0.40 -0.42
C ASP A 40 -1.14 1.39 0.75
N VAL A 41 -0.37 2.48 0.74
CA VAL A 41 -0.47 3.54 1.75
C VAL A 41 -1.83 4.23 1.69
N ILE A 42 -2.31 4.61 0.49
CA ILE A 42 -3.62 5.24 0.31
C ILE A 42 -4.74 4.32 0.80
N ARG A 43 -4.71 3.04 0.40
CA ARG A 43 -5.70 2.05 0.81
C ARG A 43 -5.77 1.93 2.34
N THR A 44 -4.61 1.80 2.98
CA THR A 44 -4.48 1.71 4.44
C THR A 44 -5.11 2.92 5.15
N ILE A 45 -4.85 4.14 4.68
CA ILE A 45 -5.38 5.36 5.35
C ILE A 45 -6.83 5.69 4.96
N SER A 46 -7.30 5.19 3.83
CA SER A 46 -8.70 5.31 3.40
C SER A 46 -9.62 4.35 4.17
N GLY A 47 -9.06 3.41 4.94
CA GLY A 47 -9.84 2.38 5.62
C GLY A 47 -10.42 1.33 4.67
N GLU A 48 -10.07 1.40 3.38
CA GLU A 48 -10.22 0.29 2.45
C GLU A 48 -9.26 -0.78 2.97
N THR A 49 -9.78 -1.78 3.66
CA THR A 49 -8.96 -2.87 4.19
C THR A 49 -8.15 -3.39 3.01
N ALA A 50 -6.82 -3.30 3.09
CA ALA A 50 -5.97 -4.12 2.24
C ALA A 50 -6.53 -5.52 2.44
N GLY A 51 -7.11 -6.10 1.39
CA GLY A 51 -7.42 -7.52 1.39
C GLY A 51 -6.12 -8.19 1.81
N ASP A 52 -6.04 -8.54 3.08
CA ASP A 52 -5.04 -9.44 3.55
C ASP A 52 -5.27 -10.67 2.67
N GLY A 53 -4.22 -11.22 2.09
CA GLY A 53 -4.34 -12.44 1.27
C GLY A 53 -4.79 -13.66 2.10
N SER A 54 -5.57 -13.45 3.16
CA SER A 54 -5.97 -14.36 4.22
C SER A 54 -7.28 -13.87 4.86
N ARG A 55 -8.30 -13.58 4.05
CA ARG A 55 -9.69 -13.70 4.49
C ARG A 55 -10.38 -14.71 3.59
N GLU A 56 -10.35 -15.97 4.01
CA GLU A 56 -11.45 -16.87 3.67
C GLU A 56 -12.73 -16.13 4.09
N ALA A 57 -13.61 -15.89 3.13
CA ALA A 57 -14.92 -15.35 3.42
C ALA A 57 -15.54 -16.24 4.48
N GLU A 58 -15.82 -15.70 5.67
CA GLU A 58 -16.70 -16.41 6.59
C GLU A 58 -18.02 -16.63 5.82
N PRO A 59 -18.45 -17.88 5.63
CA PRO A 59 -19.76 -18.10 5.04
C PRO A 59 -20.76 -17.45 5.99
N ALA A 60 -21.52 -16.49 5.47
CA ALA A 60 -22.63 -15.92 6.18
C ALA A 60 -23.49 -17.07 6.71
N GLU A 61 -23.53 -17.23 8.03
CA GLU A 61 -24.49 -18.08 8.72
C GLU A 61 -25.88 -17.62 8.24
N GLN A 62 -26.45 -18.38 7.31
CA GLN A 62 -27.85 -18.26 6.96
C GLN A 62 -28.60 -18.76 8.20
N GLY A 63 -29.08 -17.82 9.01
CA GLY A 63 -29.98 -18.12 10.11
C GLY A 63 -31.24 -18.82 9.59
N GLU A 64 -31.59 -19.93 10.24
CA GLU A 64 -32.95 -20.48 10.28
C GLU A 64 -33.73 -19.85 11.44
#